data_AF-A0A1E4JAW0-F1
#
_entry.id   AF-A0A1E4JAW0-F1
#
_cell.length_a   1.000
_cell.length_b   1.000
_cell.length_c   1.000
_cell.angle_alpha   90.00
_cell.angle_beta   90.00
_cell.angle_gamma   90.00
#
_symmetry.space_group_name_H-M   'P 1'
#
loop_
_entity.id
_entity.type
_entity.pdbx_description
1 polymer ?
#
loop_
_entity_poly.entity_id
_entity_poly.type
_entity_poly.pdbx_seq_one_letter_code
_entity_poly.pdbx_strand_id
1 'polypeptide(L)'
;MGFFSDFRIFERPPKPGPRLFRWIAWRWLALGFLFTGFVVAFAISHFIGGEPIYYVNEKRNLTDAEASDMILMFLSGGGFFFIAGLLGVLFLPKR
;
A
#
# COMPACT_ATOMS: atom_id res chain seq x y z
N MET A 1 4.65 -23.91 9.33
CA MET A 1 3.60 -23.19 8.57
C MET A 1 3.03 -22.11 9.46
N GLY A 2 3.55 -20.88 9.43
CA GLY A 2 3.21 -19.86 10.44
C GLY A 2 3.01 -18.45 9.89
N PHE A 3 3.01 -18.25 8.57
CA PHE A 3 2.88 -16.89 8.01
C PHE A 3 1.41 -16.42 8.03
N PHE A 4 0.44 -17.33 7.92
CA PHE A 4 -0.99 -17.00 7.83
C PHE A 4 -1.73 -16.94 9.17
N SER A 5 -1.20 -17.52 10.25
CA SER A 5 -1.91 -17.49 11.55
C SER A 5 -2.01 -16.07 12.14
N ASP A 6 -1.08 -15.18 11.76
CA ASP A 6 -1.05 -13.78 12.19
C ASP A 6 -1.86 -12.85 11.27
N PHE A 7 -2.37 -13.33 10.13
CA PHE A 7 -3.17 -12.54 9.16
C PHE A 7 -4.66 -12.44 9.56
N ARG A 8 -4.93 -12.12 10.81
CA ARG A 8 -6.28 -11.84 11.34
C ARG A 8 -6.63 -10.35 11.13
N ILE A 9 -6.76 -9.94 9.87
CA ILE A 9 -7.02 -8.54 9.46
C ILE A 9 -8.34 -8.00 10.03
N PHE A 10 -9.31 -8.87 10.34
CA PHE A 10 -10.63 -8.49 10.83
C PHE A 10 -10.90 -8.82 12.30
N GLU A 11 -9.89 -9.25 13.07
CA GLU A 11 -10.09 -9.51 14.50
C GLU A 11 -10.16 -8.22 15.33
N ARG A 12 -10.89 -8.30 16.46
CA ARG A 12 -11.02 -7.19 17.41
C ARG A 12 -9.64 -6.67 17.82
N PRO A 13 -9.46 -5.35 17.94
CA PRO A 13 -8.19 -4.78 18.40
C PRO A 13 -7.85 -5.33 19.78
N PRO A 14 -6.58 -5.73 20.02
CA PRO A 14 -6.13 -6.11 21.34
C PRO A 14 -6.15 -4.89 22.27
N LYS A 15 -6.13 -5.14 23.59
CA LYS A 15 -6.09 -4.07 24.59
C LYS A 15 -4.89 -3.13 24.35
N PRO A 16 -5.00 -1.84 24.74
CA PRO A 16 -3.91 -0.88 24.61
C PRO A 16 -2.59 -1.42 25.19
N GLY A 17 -1.53 -1.37 24.38
CA GLY A 17 -0.21 -1.91 24.72
C GLY A 17 0.64 -2.26 23.48
N PRO A 18 1.82 -2.87 23.65
CA PRO A 18 2.73 -3.20 22.54
C PRO A 18 2.07 -4.08 21.45
N ARG A 19 1.15 -4.96 21.87
CA ARG A 19 0.38 -5.82 20.96
C ARG A 19 -0.58 -5.04 20.05
N LEU A 20 -1.14 -3.93 20.53
CA LEU A 20 -1.99 -3.04 19.72
C LEU A 20 -1.17 -2.38 18.62
N PHE A 21 0.01 -1.85 18.96
CA PHE A 21 0.91 -1.26 17.96
C PHE A 21 1.34 -2.28 16.90
N ARG A 22 1.65 -3.53 17.32
CA ARG A 22 1.98 -4.61 16.38
C ARG A 22 0.80 -4.99 15.49
N TRP A 23 -0.42 -5.02 16.04
CA TRP A 23 -1.67 -5.26 15.31
C TRP A 23 -1.98 -4.14 14.30
N ILE A 24 -1.67 -2.87 14.63
CA ILE A 24 -1.77 -1.73 13.72
C ILE A 24 -0.70 -1.87 12.63
N ALA A 25 0.55 -2.18 12.98
CA ALA A 25 1.64 -2.33 12.03
C ALA A 25 1.34 -3.38 10.95
N TRP A 26 0.73 -4.52 11.32
CA TRP A 26 0.26 -5.51 10.35
C TRP A 26 -0.80 -4.99 9.39
N ARG A 27 -1.71 -4.12 9.84
CA ARG A 27 -2.71 -3.47 8.96
C ARG A 27 -2.09 -2.47 8.02
N TRP A 28 -1.12 -1.71 8.50
CA TRP A 28 -0.37 -0.77 7.69
C TRP A 28 0.45 -1.50 6.62
N LEU A 29 1.08 -2.62 6.98
CA LEU A 29 1.78 -3.49 6.04
C LEU A 29 0.83 -4.03 4.96
N ALA A 30 -0.34 -4.56 5.37
CA ALA A 30 -1.34 -5.09 4.45
C ALA A 30 -1.90 -4.00 3.53
N LEU A 31 -2.20 -2.81 4.07
CA LEU A 31 -2.69 -1.67 3.31
C LEU A 31 -1.64 -1.20 2.30
N GLY A 32 -0.39 -1.06 2.73
CA GLY A 32 0.73 -0.69 1.87
C GLY A 32 0.93 -1.70 0.74
N PHE A 33 0.85 -3.00 1.03
CA PHE A 33 0.96 -4.06 0.03
C PHE A 33 -0.19 -4.02 -0.99
N LEU A 34 -1.44 -3.92 -0.53
CA LEU A 34 -2.62 -3.85 -1.40
C LEU A 34 -2.60 -2.60 -2.27
N PHE A 35 -2.30 -1.44 -1.68
CA PHE A 35 -2.24 -0.17 -2.39
C PHE A 35 -1.10 -0.17 -3.43
N THR A 36 0.09 -0.62 -3.05
CA THR A 36 1.23 -0.73 -3.97
C THR A 36 0.91 -1.70 -5.11
N GLY A 37 0.31 -2.86 -4.81
CA GLY A 37 -0.13 -3.82 -5.82
C GLY A 37 -1.15 -3.24 -6.80
N PHE A 38 -2.13 -2.48 -6.29
CA PHE A 38 -3.10 -1.76 -7.12
C PHE A 38 -2.43 -0.74 -8.05
N VAL A 39 -1.51 0.08 -7.53
CA VAL A 39 -0.80 1.10 -8.32
C VAL A 39 0.10 0.44 -9.38
N VAL A 40 0.75 -0.67 -9.05
CA VAL A 40 1.55 -1.45 -10.01
C VAL A 40 0.67 -2.05 -11.11
N ALA A 41 -0.48 -2.64 -10.75
CA ALA A 41 -1.43 -3.15 -11.74
C ALA A 41 -1.93 -2.03 -12.66
N PHE A 42 -2.24 -0.86 -12.12
CA PHE A 42 -2.64 0.31 -12.88
C PHE A 42 -1.52 0.80 -13.82
N ALA A 43 -0.27 0.87 -13.35
CA ALA A 43 0.88 1.23 -14.16
C ALA A 43 1.09 0.26 -15.33
N ILE A 44 0.92 -1.05 -15.08
CA ILE A 44 0.99 -2.09 -16.13
C ILE A 44 -0.11 -1.87 -17.16
N SER A 45 -1.37 -1.69 -16.75
CA SER A 45 -2.47 -1.43 -17.68
C SER A 45 -2.25 -0.18 -18.53
N HIS A 46 -1.67 0.87 -17.94
CA HIS A 46 -1.37 2.11 -18.65
C HIS A 46 -0.23 1.95 -19.67
N PHE A 47 0.96 1.54 -19.23
CA PHE A 47 2.15 1.50 -20.09
C PHE A 47 2.20 0.30 -21.04
N ILE A 48 1.64 -0.84 -20.64
CA ILE A 48 1.64 -2.06 -21.46
C ILE A 48 0.30 -2.23 -22.19
N GLY A 49 -0.81 -1.92 -21.51
CA GLY A 49 -2.14 -1.99 -22.12
C GLY A 49 -2.49 -0.79 -22.99
N GLY A 50 -1.77 0.33 -22.87
CA GLY A 50 -2.00 1.54 -23.65
C GLY A 50 -3.28 2.29 -23.24
N GLU A 51 -3.83 2.02 -22.05
CA GLU A 51 -5.05 2.68 -21.59
C GLU A 51 -4.76 4.15 -21.24
N PRO A 52 -5.36 5.14 -21.95
CA PRO A 52 -5.09 6.54 -21.69
C PRO A 52 -5.75 7.00 -20.39
N ILE A 53 -5.02 7.79 -19.59
CA ILE A 53 -5.57 8.41 -18.38
C ILE A 53 -6.05 9.81 -18.74
N TYR A 54 -7.33 10.06 -18.54
CA TYR A 54 -7.96 11.33 -18.92
C TYR A 54 -7.96 12.33 -17.76
N TYR A 55 -7.38 13.51 -17.98
CA TYR A 55 -7.40 14.60 -17.03
C TYR A 55 -8.67 15.44 -17.24
N VAL A 56 -9.70 15.14 -16.45
CA VAL A 56 -11.05 15.72 -16.60
C VAL A 56 -11.04 17.25 -16.55
N ASN A 57 -10.19 17.85 -15.72
CA ASN A 57 -10.13 19.31 -15.54
C ASN A 57 -9.57 20.06 -16.77
N GLU A 58 -8.63 19.45 -17.51
CA GLU A 58 -8.00 20.06 -18.69
C GLU A 58 -8.52 19.47 -20.01
N LYS A 59 -9.47 18.52 -19.93
CA LYS A 59 -10.08 17.83 -21.06
C LYS A 59 -9.08 17.19 -22.04
N ARG A 60 -7.95 16.71 -21.52
CA ARG A 60 -6.89 16.05 -22.32
C ARG A 60 -6.40 14.78 -21.64
N ASN A 61 -5.71 13.93 -22.39
CA ASN A 61 -4.97 12.81 -21.82
C ASN A 61 -3.72 13.32 -21.08
N LEU A 62 -3.37 12.65 -19.99
CA LEU A 62 -2.06 12.80 -19.37
C LEU A 62 -0.98 12.33 -20.35
N THR A 63 0.13 13.06 -20.36
CA THR A 63 1.36 12.61 -21.01
C THR A 63 2.00 11.49 -20.19
N ASP A 64 2.83 10.66 -20.83
CA ASP A 64 3.53 9.56 -20.16
C ASP A 64 4.39 10.05 -18.98
N ALA A 65 4.94 11.26 -19.08
CA ALA A 65 5.70 11.90 -18.00
C ALA A 65 4.81 12.21 -16.79
N GLU A 66 3.64 12.82 -17.01
CA GLU A 66 2.70 13.15 -15.94
C GLU A 66 2.09 11.89 -15.31
N ALA A 67 1.81 10.86 -16.12
CA ALA A 67 1.36 9.57 -15.63
C ALA A 67 2.43 8.89 -14.76
N SER A 68 3.70 8.97 -15.16
CA SER A 68 4.84 8.46 -14.38
C SER A 68 4.98 9.18 -13.04
N ASP A 69 4.88 10.51 -13.03
CA ASP A 69 4.95 11.31 -11.80
C ASP A 69 3.79 10.98 -10.85
N MET A 70 2.58 10.82 -11.38
CA MET A 70 1.41 10.41 -10.61
C MET A 70 1.60 9.01 -10.00
N ILE A 71 2.10 8.05 -10.78
CA ILE A 71 2.39 6.69 -10.31
C ILE A 71 3.46 6.71 -9.21
N LEU A 72 4.54 7.47 -9.39
CA LEU A 72 5.59 7.65 -8.39
C LEU A 72 5.04 8.26 -7.09
N MET A 73 4.20 9.28 -7.20
CA MET A 73 3.54 9.89 -6.05
C MET A 73 2.70 8.85 -5.28
N PHE A 74 1.89 8.04 -5.98
CA PHE A 74 1.11 6.99 -5.32
C PHE A 74 1.99 5.89 -4.74
N LEU A 75 3.00 5.42 -5.46
CA LEU A 75 3.97 4.44 -4.95
C LEU A 75 4.69 4.95 -3.69
N SER A 76 4.96 6.25 -3.59
CA SER A 76 5.56 6.83 -2.38
C SER A 76 4.64 6.69 -1.16
N GLY A 77 3.33 6.90 -1.33
CA GLY A 77 2.32 6.70 -0.29
C GLY A 77 2.20 5.24 0.12
N GLY A 78 2.04 4.33 -0.86
CA GLY A 78 2.00 2.88 -0.60
C GLY A 78 3.26 2.35 0.08
N GLY A 79 4.42 2.80 -0.41
CA GLY A 79 5.73 2.49 0.13
C GLY A 79 5.90 2.97 1.56
N PHE A 80 5.40 4.16 1.91
CA PHE A 80 5.40 4.66 3.28
C PHE A 80 4.62 3.73 4.22
N PHE A 81 3.39 3.36 3.88
CA PHE A 81 2.58 2.44 4.70
C PHE A 81 3.24 1.05 4.81
N PHE A 82 3.82 0.55 3.72
CA PHE A 82 4.51 -0.73 3.69
C PHE A 82 5.75 -0.71 4.60
N ILE A 83 6.62 0.28 4.47
CA ILE A 83 7.84 0.42 5.27
C ILE A 83 7.49 0.63 6.74
N ALA A 84 6.57 1.55 7.06
CA ALA A 84 6.14 1.78 8.44
C ALA A 84 5.54 0.52 9.09
N GLY A 85 4.70 -0.21 8.34
CA GLY A 85 4.15 -1.50 8.76
C GLY A 85 5.24 -2.55 8.97
N LEU A 86 6.21 -2.66 8.05
CA LEU A 86 7.31 -3.61 8.14
C LEU A 86 8.21 -3.33 9.34
N LEU A 87 8.59 -2.08 9.55
CA LEU A 87 9.35 -1.65 10.72
C LEU A 87 8.58 -1.99 12.00
N GLY A 88 7.28 -1.70 12.06
CA GLY A 88 6.45 -2.05 13.22
C GLY A 88 6.38 -3.55 13.48
N VAL A 89 6.24 -4.39 12.45
CA VAL A 89 6.20 -5.86 12.61
C VAL A 89 7.55 -6.44 13.06
N LEU A 90 8.66 -5.89 12.56
CA LEU A 90 10.02 -6.34 12.85
C LEU A 90 10.51 -5.89 14.23
N PHE A 91 10.27 -4.64 14.60
CA PHE A 91 10.82 -4.03 15.81
C PHE A 91 9.90 -4.08 17.04
N LEU A 92 8.58 -4.26 16.87
CA LEU A 92 7.68 -4.33 18.03
C LEU A 92 7.72 -5.72 18.70
N PRO A 93 7.70 -5.79 20.04
CA PRO A 93 7.71 -7.05 20.78
C PRO A 93 6.56 -7.98 20.37
N LYS A 94 6.83 -9.28 20.26
CA LYS A 94 5.79 -10.30 19.99
C LYS A 94 4.97 -10.65 21.23
N ARG A 95 5.48 -10.34 22.44
CA ARG A 95 4.91 -10.73 23.74
C ARG A 95 4.39 -9.52 24.50
#